data_AF-A0A2V9TH09-F1
#
_entry.id   AF-A0A2V9TH09-F1
#
_cell.length_a   1.000
_cell.length_b   1.000
_cell.length_c   1.000
_cell.angle_alpha   90.00
_cell.angle_beta   90.00
_cell.angle_gamma   90.00
#
_symmetry.space_group_name_H-M   'P 1'
#
loop_
_entity.id
_entity.type
_entity.pdbx_description
1 polymer ?
#
loop_
_entity_poly.entity_id
_entity_poly.type
_entity_poly.pdbx_seq_one_letter_code
_entity_poly.pdbx_strand_id
1 'polypeptide(L)'
;MDELTEADVWKIEQSHSNWIEFEVAAEDAGLLALCADDIELWPPNAQPLLGRTAVSAQMAHGTTRIHSIEVTDRRIRGSNEIAYLTAATKLCFPRRKTPLLDKPSEAICGYCESGPVPGLSLS
;
A
#
# COMPACT_ATOMS: atom_id res chain seq x y z
N MET A 1 -0.73 27.55 6.59
CA MET A 1 -0.90 26.33 5.77
C MET A 1 -0.15 26.65 4.49
N ASP A 2 1.07 26.14 4.36
CA ASP A 2 1.82 26.32 3.12
C ASP A 2 1.10 25.52 2.02
N GLU A 3 0.84 26.20 0.91
CA GLU A 3 0.11 25.62 -0.20
C GLU A 3 1.07 24.72 -0.96
N LEU A 4 0.70 23.43 -1.13
CA LEU A 4 1.49 22.49 -1.92
C LEU A 4 1.57 23.00 -3.35
N THR A 5 2.78 22.98 -3.93
CA THR A 5 2.92 23.29 -5.34
C THR A 5 2.36 22.13 -6.19
N GLU A 6 2.00 22.41 -7.43
CA GLU A 6 1.60 21.36 -8.39
C GLU A 6 2.68 20.28 -8.55
N ALA A 7 3.95 20.67 -8.47
CA ALA A 7 5.07 19.74 -8.52
C ALA A 7 5.14 18.82 -7.30
N ASP A 8 4.78 19.32 -6.11
CA ASP A 8 4.73 18.50 -4.89
C ASP A 8 3.58 17.50 -4.94
N VAL A 9 2.40 17.96 -5.39
CA VAL A 9 1.24 17.09 -5.61
C VAL A 9 1.59 15.98 -6.59
N TRP A 10 2.22 16.32 -7.73
CA TRP A 10 2.66 15.33 -8.71
C TRP A 10 3.60 14.29 -8.12
N LYS A 11 4.62 14.71 -7.35
CA LYS A 11 5.55 13.78 -6.70
C LYS A 11 4.85 12.84 -5.72
N ILE A 12 3.91 13.36 -4.92
CA ILE A 12 3.13 12.55 -3.98
C ILE A 12 2.30 11.50 -4.74
N GLU A 13 1.67 11.88 -5.85
CA GLU A 13 0.91 10.94 -6.69
C GLU A 13 1.80 9.88 -7.33
N GLN A 14 3.01 10.24 -7.76
CA GLN A 14 3.99 9.29 -8.29
C GLN A 14 4.46 8.31 -7.21
N SER A 15 4.82 8.80 -6.02
CA SER A 15 5.20 7.93 -4.90
C SER A 15 4.08 6.97 -4.51
N HIS A 16 2.83 7.44 -4.48
CA HIS A 16 1.67 6.59 -4.20
C HIS A 16 1.40 5.57 -5.32
N SER A 17 1.65 5.92 -6.59
CA SER A 17 1.50 4.98 -7.71
C SER A 17 2.57 3.89 -7.64
N ASN A 18 3.83 4.25 -7.37
CA ASN A 18 4.91 3.29 -7.17
C ASN A 18 4.62 2.36 -5.98
N TRP A 19 4.07 2.90 -4.90
CA TRP A 19 3.65 2.08 -3.75
C TRP A 19 2.64 1.00 -4.17
N ILE A 20 1.62 1.34 -4.96
CA ILE A 20 0.65 0.37 -5.49
C ILE A 20 1.34 -0.72 -6.32
N GLU A 21 2.26 -0.32 -7.19
CA GLU A 21 2.99 -1.26 -8.06
C GLU A 21 3.82 -2.25 -7.25
N PHE A 22 4.55 -1.77 -6.24
CA PHE A 22 5.37 -2.62 -5.37
C PHE A 22 4.52 -3.55 -4.48
N GLU A 23 3.39 -3.09 -3.96
CA GLU A 23 2.45 -3.94 -3.19
C GLU A 23 1.91 -5.10 -4.05
N VAL A 24 1.49 -4.83 -5.29
CA VAL A 24 0.98 -5.87 -6.22
C VAL A 24 2.08 -6.82 -6.67
N ALA A 25 3.31 -6.30 -6.82
CA ALA A 25 4.49 -7.10 -7.15
C ALA A 25 5.00 -7.94 -5.97
N ALA A 26 4.55 -7.67 -4.73
CA ALA A 26 5.12 -8.18 -3.49
C ALA A 26 6.63 -7.88 -3.40
N GLU A 27 7.00 -6.63 -3.72
CA GLU A 27 8.38 -6.15 -3.76
C GLU A 27 8.70 -5.30 -2.53
N ASP A 28 8.90 -5.99 -1.40
CA ASP A 28 9.08 -5.36 -0.07
C ASP A 28 10.25 -4.36 -0.03
N ALA A 29 11.32 -4.61 -0.79
CA ALA A 29 12.49 -3.73 -0.81
C ALA A 29 12.15 -2.36 -1.45
N GLY A 30 11.43 -2.37 -2.57
CA GLY A 30 10.89 -1.17 -3.21
C GLY A 30 9.94 -0.40 -2.31
N LEU A 31 9.04 -1.10 -1.59
CA LEU A 31 8.16 -0.46 -0.59
C LEU A 31 8.95 0.27 0.49
N LEU A 32 9.96 -0.39 1.07
CA LEU A 32 10.78 0.20 2.13
C LEU A 32 11.67 1.35 1.62
N ALA A 33 12.03 1.35 0.33
CA ALA A 33 12.81 2.40 -0.30
C ALA A 33 12.00 3.70 -0.53
N LEU A 34 10.67 3.62 -0.58
CA LEU A 34 9.79 4.79 -0.65
C LEU A 34 9.68 5.53 0.69
N CYS A 35 10.09 4.89 1.79
CA CYS A 35 9.86 5.38 3.14
C CYS A 35 11.12 5.98 3.78
N ALA A 36 10.92 7.01 4.61
CA ALA A 36 11.96 7.55 5.48
C ALA A 36 12.45 6.51 6.51
N ASP A 37 13.59 6.78 7.15
CA ASP A 37 14.21 5.85 8.11
C ASP A 37 13.37 5.67 9.39
N ASP A 38 12.65 6.73 9.78
CA ASP A 38 11.76 6.83 10.94
C ASP A 38 10.32 6.39 10.65
N ILE A 39 10.12 5.60 9.59
CA ILE A 39 8.82 5.05 9.21
C ILE A 39 8.03 4.46 10.39
N GLU A 40 6.75 4.81 10.46
CA GLU A 40 5.80 4.18 11.36
C GLU A 40 4.71 3.45 10.58
N LEU A 41 4.46 2.20 10.94
CA LEU A 41 3.36 1.41 10.41
C LEU A 41 2.33 1.19 11.52
N TRP A 42 1.07 1.54 11.22
CA TRP A 42 -0.05 1.44 12.16
C TRP A 42 -1.11 0.46 11.66
N PRO A 43 -1.01 -0.84 12.00
CA PRO A 43 -2.01 -1.82 11.62
C PRO A 43 -3.31 -1.64 12.44
N PRO A 44 -4.49 -1.94 11.88
CA PRO A 44 -5.77 -1.72 12.56
C PRO A 44 -5.96 -2.54 13.85
N ASN A 45 -5.32 -3.70 13.95
CA ASN A 45 -5.51 -4.66 15.06
C ASN A 45 -4.19 -5.01 15.78
N ALA A 46 -3.15 -4.18 15.65
CA ALA A 46 -1.85 -4.43 16.26
C ALA A 46 -1.24 -3.14 16.81
N GLN A 47 -0.18 -3.30 17.61
CA GLN A 47 0.61 -2.17 18.06
C GLN A 47 1.38 -1.55 16.88
N PRO A 48 1.71 -0.25 16.96
CA PRO A 48 2.52 0.42 15.96
C PRO A 48 3.90 -0.22 15.86
N LEU A 49 4.42 -0.29 14.64
CA LEU A 49 5.78 -0.71 14.35
C LEU A 49 6.59 0.52 13.98
N LEU A 50 7.68 0.75 14.71
CA LEU A 50 8.49 1.96 14.58
C LEU A 50 9.85 1.60 13.97
N GLY A 51 10.21 2.33 12.92
CA GLY A 51 11.47 2.20 12.21
C GLY A 51 11.50 1.07 11.18
N ARG A 52 12.39 1.25 10.19
CA ARG A 52 12.48 0.38 9.01
C ARG A 52 12.69 -1.11 9.35
N THR A 53 13.49 -1.42 10.37
CA THR A 53 13.76 -2.82 10.76
C THR A 53 12.51 -3.55 11.25
N ALA A 54 11.69 -2.91 12.08
CA ALA A 54 10.48 -3.52 12.62
C ALA A 54 9.43 -3.72 11.52
N VAL A 55 9.27 -2.72 10.64
CA VAL A 55 8.37 -2.80 9.49
C VAL A 55 8.80 -3.89 8.50
N SER A 56 10.09 -3.97 8.18
CA SER A 56 10.64 -4.99 7.28
C SER A 56 10.42 -6.41 7.81
N ALA A 57 10.64 -6.64 9.11
CA ALA A 57 10.38 -7.94 9.72
C ALA A 57 8.90 -8.34 9.62
N GLN A 58 7.98 -7.39 9.78
CA GLN A 58 6.55 -7.63 9.63
C GLN A 58 6.16 -7.96 8.19
N MET A 59 6.72 -7.25 7.20
CA MET A 59 6.45 -7.49 5.77
C MET A 59 6.88 -8.89 5.35
N ALA A 60 8.04 -9.36 5.81
CA ALA A 60 8.56 -10.70 5.53
C ALA A 60 7.63 -11.84 6.01
N HIS A 61 6.69 -11.56 6.93
CA HIS A 61 5.75 -12.53 7.47
C HIS A 61 4.40 -12.53 6.70
N GLY A 62 4.16 -11.57 5.81
CA GLY A 62 2.94 -11.46 5.01
C GLY A 62 2.89 -12.48 3.88
N THR A 63 2.03 -13.48 3.98
CA THR A 63 1.99 -14.58 2.99
C THR A 63 0.98 -14.40 1.85
N THR A 64 0.12 -13.38 1.91
CA THR A 64 -1.00 -13.24 0.97
C THR A 64 -0.69 -12.21 -0.09
N ARG A 65 -0.38 -12.68 -1.30
CA ARG A 65 -0.14 -11.81 -2.45
C ARG A 65 -1.41 -11.09 -2.87
N ILE A 66 -1.35 -9.76 -2.93
CA ILE A 66 -2.40 -8.92 -3.49
C ILE A 66 -2.41 -9.08 -5.02
N HIS A 67 -3.59 -9.26 -5.62
CA HIS A 67 -3.74 -9.34 -7.07
C HIS A 67 -3.93 -7.97 -7.71
N SER A 68 -4.76 -7.13 -7.09
CA SER A 68 -5.01 -5.77 -7.55
C SER A 68 -5.45 -4.87 -6.40
N ILE A 69 -5.18 -3.58 -6.56
CA ILE A 69 -5.53 -2.53 -5.62
C ILE A 69 -6.38 -1.50 -6.37
N GLU A 70 -7.59 -1.27 -5.89
CA GLU A 70 -8.45 -0.19 -6.35
C GLU A 70 -8.39 0.95 -5.34
N VAL A 71 -8.16 2.18 -5.82
CA VAL A 71 -8.04 3.38 -4.98
C VAL A 71 -9.11 4.39 -5.37
N THR A 72 -9.90 4.84 -4.40
CA THR A 72 -10.91 5.90 -4.56
C THR A 72 -10.73 6.99 -3.51
N ASP A 73 -11.41 8.11 -3.69
CA ASP A 73 -11.47 9.21 -2.71
C ASP A 73 -10.08 9.74 -2.28
N ARG A 74 -9.10 9.70 -3.19
CA ARG A 74 -7.74 10.19 -2.95
C ARG A 74 -7.76 11.70 -2.69
N ARG A 75 -7.16 12.13 -1.58
CA ARG A 75 -7.05 13.53 -1.16
C ARG A 75 -5.64 13.80 -0.69
N ILE A 76 -5.05 14.88 -1.19
CA ILE A 76 -3.73 15.36 -0.80
C ILE A 76 -3.90 16.71 -0.08
N ARG A 77 -3.23 16.87 1.06
CA ARG A 77 -3.27 18.07 1.90
C ARG A 77 -1.86 18.41 2.37
N GLY A 78 -1.44 19.66 2.25
CA GLY A 78 -0.21 20.16 2.87
C GLY A 78 -0.46 20.76 4.24
N SER A 79 0.49 20.59 5.15
CA SER A 79 0.50 21.29 6.43
C SER A 79 1.94 21.49 6.89
N ASN A 80 2.41 22.73 6.85
CA ASN A 80 3.80 23.09 7.16
C ASN A 80 4.76 22.29 6.26
N GLU A 81 5.71 21.58 6.87
CA GLU A 81 6.76 20.80 6.18
C GLU A 81 6.30 19.40 5.75
N ILE A 82 5.07 19.00 6.06
CA ILE A 82 4.55 17.66 5.78
C ILE A 82 3.32 17.70 4.88
N ALA A 83 3.16 16.64 4.09
CA ALA A 83 2.00 16.41 3.25
C ALA A 83 1.31 15.10 3.63
N TYR A 84 -0.01 15.10 3.59
CA TYR A 84 -0.84 13.93 3.87
C TYR A 84 -1.55 13.50 2.60
N LEU A 85 -1.47 12.21 2.30
CA LEU A 85 -2.33 11.54 1.34
C LEU A 85 -3.29 10.62 2.12
N THR A 86 -4.58 10.77 1.83
CA THR A 86 -5.61 9.86 2.31
C THR A 86 -6.36 9.28 1.13
N ALA A 87 -6.71 8.00 1.19
CA ALA A 87 -7.48 7.36 0.14
C ALA A 87 -8.29 6.19 0.73
N ALA A 88 -9.40 5.85 0.08
CA ALA A 88 -10.08 4.60 0.30
C ALA A 88 -9.47 3.55 -0.62
N THR A 89 -9.15 2.38 -0.07
CA THR A 89 -8.48 1.32 -0.82
C THR A 89 -9.23 0.02 -0.67
N LYS A 90 -9.36 -0.69 -1.79
CA LYS A 90 -9.95 -2.02 -1.86
C LYS A 90 -8.93 -2.97 -2.44
N LEU A 91 -8.60 -4.01 -1.68
CA LEU A 91 -7.62 -5.02 -2.06
C LEU A 91 -8.35 -6.24 -2.60
N CYS A 92 -7.91 -6.75 -3.74
CA CYS A 92 -8.45 -7.98 -4.30
C CYS A 92 -7.37 -9.06 -4.31
N PHE A 93 -7.74 -10.26 -3.87
CA PHE A 93 -6.82 -11.39 -3.73
C PHE A 93 -7.15 -12.50 -4.74
N PRO A 94 -6.15 -13.29 -5.19
CA PRO A 94 -6.40 -14.38 -6.11
C PRO A 94 -7.22 -15.49 -5.45
N ARG A 95 -8.11 -16.16 -6.21
CA ARG A 95 -8.76 -17.39 -5.72
C ARG A 95 -7.71 -18.46 -5.44
N ARG A 96 -7.82 -19.14 -4.28
CA ARG A 96 -7.11 -20.41 -4.08
C ARG A 96 -7.58 -21.39 -5.18
N LYS A 97 -6.66 -21.91 -5.99
CA LYS A 97 -6.97 -22.96 -6.97
C LYS A 97 -7.51 -24.19 -6.23
N THR A 98 -8.80 -24.49 -6.39
CA THR A 98 -9.32 -25.86 -6.19
C THR A 98 -8.88 -26.71 -7.37
N PRO A 99 -8.29 -27.91 -7.16
CA PRO A 99 -7.77 -28.72 -8.26
C PRO A 99 -8.91 -29.50 -8.92
N LEU A 100 -9.68 -28.88 -9.82
CA LEU A 100 -10.53 -29.62 -10.75
C LEU A 100 -10.64 -28.90 -12.11
N LEU A 101 -10.14 -29.62 -13.13
CA LEU A 101 -10.37 -29.54 -14.58
C LEU A 101 -9.88 -28.31 -15.35
N ASP A 102 -8.99 -28.60 -16.32
CA ASP A 102 -8.51 -27.78 -17.43
C ASP A 102 -9.58 -26.90 -18.07
N LYS A 103 -9.47 -25.58 -17.88
CA LYS A 103 -9.87 -24.51 -18.81
C LYS A 103 -8.96 -23.29 -18.62
N PRO A 104 -8.71 -22.48 -19.67
CA PRO A 104 -7.72 -21.40 -19.62
C PRO A 104 -8.08 -20.41 -18.52
N SER A 105 -7.19 -20.26 -17.54
CA SER A 105 -7.40 -19.44 -16.36
C SER A 105 -7.26 -17.96 -16.73
N GLU A 106 -8.35 -17.32 -17.15
CA GLU A 106 -8.53 -15.91 -16.80
C GLU A 106 -8.56 -15.83 -15.28
N ALA A 107 -7.67 -15.03 -14.70
CA ALA A 107 -7.51 -14.89 -13.26
C ALA A 107 -8.77 -14.24 -12.66
N ILE A 108 -9.72 -15.07 -12.23
CA ILE A 108 -10.95 -14.61 -11.57
C ILE A 108 -10.56 -14.18 -10.14
N CYS A 109 -10.72 -12.88 -9.85
CA CYS A 109 -10.64 -12.31 -8.51
C CYS A 109 -11.46 -13.12 -7.49
N GLY A 110 -10.87 -13.46 -6.35
CA GLY A 110 -11.45 -14.40 -5.39
C GLY A 110 -12.30 -13.77 -4.31
N TYR A 111 -11.89 -12.60 -3.85
CA TYR A 111 -12.58 -11.82 -2.84
C TYR A 111 -11.89 -10.45 -2.78
N CYS A 112 -12.65 -9.39 -2.54
CA CYS A 112 -12.10 -8.07 -2.31
C CYS A 112 -12.47 -7.60 -0.89
N GLU A 113 -11.46 -7.21 -0.12
CA GLU A 113 -11.64 -6.62 1.20
C GLU A 113 -11.61 -5.10 1.08
N SER A 114 -12.64 -4.45 1.62
CA SER A 114 -12.62 -3.03 1.92
C SER A 114 -12.07 -2.89 3.35
N GLY A 115 -10.80 -2.51 3.48
CA GLY A 115 -10.14 -2.37 4.77
C GLY A 115 -8.94 -1.44 4.67
N PRO A 116 -8.50 -0.82 5.78
CA PRO A 116 -7.29 -0.02 5.78
C PRO A 116 -6.12 -0.93 5.40
N VAL A 117 -5.46 -0.61 4.29
CA VAL A 117 -4.15 -1.20 3.96
C VAL A 117 -3.21 -0.79 5.10
N PRO A 118 -2.30 -1.66 5.57
CA PRO A 118 -1.28 -1.28 6.54
C PRO A 118 -0.58 0.00 6.05
N GLY A 119 -0.96 1.13 6.64
CA GLY A 119 -0.63 2.45 6.15
C GLY A 119 0.83 2.73 6.42
N LEU A 120 1.64 2.76 5.38
CA LEU A 120 2.95 3.39 5.42
C LEU A 120 2.69 4.90 5.44
N SER A 121 2.86 5.51 6.61
CA SER A 121 2.84 6.97 6.70
C SER A 121 4.12 7.48 6.02
N LEU A 122 3.98 8.02 4.81
CA LEU A 122 5.04 8.78 4.16
C LEU A 122 5.20 10.09 4.93
N SER A 123 6.21 10.14 5.79
CA SER A 123 6.66 11.36 6.47
C SER A 123 7.69 12.09 5.61
#